data_AF-A0A484YSZ1-F1
#
_entry.id   AF-A0A484YSZ1-F1
#
_cell.length_a   1.000
_cell.length_b   1.000
_cell.length_c   1.000
_cell.angle_alpha   90.00
_cell.angle_beta   90.00
_cell.angle_gamma   90.00
#
_symmetry.space_group_name_H-M   'P 1'
#
loop_
_entity.id
_entity.type
_entity.pdbx_description
1 polymer ?
#
loop_
_entity_poly.entity_id
_entity_poly.type
_entity_poly.pdbx_seq_one_letter_code
_entity_poly.pdbx_strand_id
1 'polypeptide(L)'
;MMSESNKQQAVNKLTEIVANFTAMISTRMPDDVVDKLKQLKDAETSSMGKIIYHTMFDNMQKAIDLNRPACQDTGEINVFC
;
A
#
# COMPACT_ATOMS: atom_id res chain seq x y z
N MET A 1 -11.69 -28.82 23.09
CA MET A 1 -11.40 -27.42 23.52
C MET A 1 -10.00 -27.08 23.02
N MET A 2 -9.81 -25.96 22.31
CA MET A 2 -8.47 -25.51 21.93
C MET A 2 -7.67 -25.15 23.19
N SER A 3 -6.44 -25.63 23.30
CA SER A 3 -5.53 -25.24 24.37
C SER A 3 -5.26 -23.73 24.32
N GLU A 4 -4.98 -23.13 25.47
CA GLU A 4 -4.64 -21.69 25.55
C GLU A 4 -3.43 -21.34 24.67
N SER A 5 -2.46 -22.26 24.57
CA SER A 5 -1.30 -22.15 23.66
C SER A 5 -1.72 -22.03 22.19
N ASN A 6 -2.68 -22.83 21.72
CA ASN A 6 -3.15 -22.79 20.33
C ASN A 6 -3.90 -21.48 20.03
N LYS A 7 -4.63 -20.94 21.00
CA LYS A 7 -5.31 -19.64 20.86
C LYS A 7 -4.28 -18.51 20.76
N GLN A 8 -3.25 -18.51 21.60
CA GLN A 8 -2.19 -17.49 21.55
C GLN A 8 -1.42 -17.53 20.23
N GLN A 9 -1.13 -18.72 19.71
CA GLN A 9 -0.50 -18.87 18.39
C GLN A 9 -1.37 -18.30 17.26
N ALA A 10 -2.68 -18.53 17.30
CA ALA A 10 -3.60 -17.97 16.31
C ALA A 10 -3.65 -16.44 16.36
N VAL A 11 -3.69 -15.85 17.56
CA VAL A 11 -3.64 -14.40 17.76
C VAL A 11 -2.33 -13.83 17.20
N ASN A 12 -1.18 -14.40 17.57
CA ASN A 12 0.12 -13.93 17.10
C ASN A 12 0.22 -13.98 15.56
N LYS A 13 -0.26 -15.07 14.96
CA LYS A 13 -0.28 -15.23 13.51
C LYS A 13 -1.15 -14.17 12.82
N LEU A 14 -2.33 -13.89 13.36
CA LEU A 14 -3.20 -12.85 12.83
C LEU A 14 -2.55 -11.46 12.97
N THR A 15 -1.97 -11.15 14.13
CA THR A 15 -1.26 -9.89 14.37
C THR A 15 -0.12 -9.70 13.37
N GLU A 16 0.69 -10.73 13.14
CA GLU A 16 1.80 -10.67 12.20
C GLU A 16 1.33 -10.47 10.76
N ILE A 17 0.27 -11.18 10.34
CA ILE A 17 -0.30 -11.02 9.00
C ILE A 17 -0.82 -9.59 8.80
N VAL A 18 -1.61 -9.07 9.73
CA VAL A 18 -2.17 -7.72 9.63
C VAL A 18 -1.07 -6.67 9.64
N ALA A 19 -0.09 -6.77 10.55
CA ALA A 19 1.03 -5.84 10.63
C ALA A 19 1.86 -5.81 9.33
N ASN A 20 2.24 -6.99 8.82
CA ASN A 20 3.03 -7.10 7.59
C ASN A 20 2.25 -6.61 6.37
N PHE A 21 0.95 -6.92 6.29
CA PHE A 21 0.09 -6.46 5.22
C PHE A 21 -0.08 -4.94 5.24
N THR A 22 -0.42 -4.35 6.39
CA THR A 22 -0.55 -2.90 6.55
C THR A 22 0.75 -2.17 6.21
N ALA A 23 1.89 -2.69 6.66
CA ALA A 23 3.20 -2.13 6.32
C ALA A 23 3.45 -2.13 4.80
N MET A 24 3.15 -3.24 4.12
CA MET A 24 3.28 -3.37 2.66
C MET A 24 2.42 -2.36 1.91
N ILE A 25 1.10 -2.33 2.17
CA ILE A 25 0.16 -1.50 1.41
C ILE A 25 0.32 0.00 1.67
N SER A 26 0.88 0.38 2.82
CA SER A 26 1.15 1.79 3.12
C SER A 26 2.27 2.38 2.25
N THR A 27 3.17 1.53 1.75
CA THR A 27 4.36 1.93 1.00
C THR A 27 4.23 1.63 -0.49
N ARG A 28 3.53 0.54 -0.85
CA ARG A 28 3.42 0.05 -2.23
C ARG A 28 1.96 -0.06 -2.66
N MET A 29 1.66 0.47 -3.84
CA MET A 29 0.39 0.26 -4.51
C MET A 29 0.34 -1.13 -5.18
N PRO A 30 -0.85 -1.71 -5.36
CA PRO A 30 -1.05 -2.92 -6.15
C PRO A 30 -0.57 -2.77 -7.61
N ASP A 31 -0.01 -3.83 -8.19
CA ASP A 31 0.58 -3.81 -9.52
C ASP A 31 -0.44 -3.46 -10.62
N ASP A 32 -1.67 -3.96 -10.51
CA ASP A 32 -2.76 -3.67 -11.43
C ASP A 32 -3.17 -2.20 -11.44
N VAL A 33 -3.17 -1.57 -10.26
CA VAL A 33 -3.41 -0.12 -10.11
C VAL A 33 -2.26 0.66 -10.73
N VAL A 34 -1.01 0.29 -10.43
CA VAL A 34 0.18 0.96 -10.97
C VAL A 34 0.22 0.89 -12.50
N ASP A 35 -0.09 -0.28 -13.07
CA ASP A 35 -0.13 -0.46 -14.51
C ASP A 35 -1.26 0.34 -15.15
N LYS A 36 -2.41 0.45 -14.49
CA LYS A 36 -3.47 1.33 -14.98
C LYS A 36 -3.07 2.80 -14.95
N LEU A 37 -2.37 3.25 -13.90
CA LEU A 37 -1.87 4.62 -13.80
C LEU A 37 -0.82 4.93 -14.90
N LYS A 38 0.02 3.96 -15.27
CA LYS A 38 0.96 4.11 -16.40
C LYS A 38 0.21 4.32 -17.72
N GLN A 39 -0.80 3.50 -18.00
CA GLN A 39 -1.62 3.65 -19.22
C GLN A 39 -2.29 5.02 -19.28
N LEU A 40 -2.83 5.51 -18.16
CA LEU A 40 -3.48 6.82 -18.10
C LEU A 40 -2.48 7.98 -18.26
N LYS A 41 -1.28 7.86 -17.67
CA LYS A 41 -0.19 8.82 -17.87
C LYS A 41 0.18 8.92 -19.35
N ASP A 42 0.30 7.79 -20.05
CA ASP A 42 0.71 7.77 -21.46
C ASP A 42 -0.38 8.34 -22.38
N ALA A 43 -1.66 8.17 -22.01
CA ALA A 43 -2.80 8.74 -22.71
C ALA A 43 -3.06 10.21 -22.36
N GLU A 44 -2.41 10.76 -21.33
CA GLU A 44 -2.64 12.13 -20.87
C GLU A 44 -2.14 13.16 -21.89
N THR A 45 -2.98 14.15 -22.17
CA THR A 45 -2.70 15.21 -23.16
C THR A 45 -2.45 16.57 -22.52
N SER A 46 -3.00 16.79 -21.32
CA SER A 46 -2.79 18.00 -20.54
C SER A 46 -1.35 18.12 -20.05
N SER A 47 -0.75 19.29 -20.23
CA SER A 47 0.59 19.60 -19.71
C SER A 47 0.65 19.50 -18.18
N MET A 48 -0.38 19.99 -17.49
CA MET A 48 -0.48 19.90 -16.03
C MET A 48 -0.66 18.45 -15.58
N GLY A 49 -1.50 17.67 -16.29
CA GLY A 49 -1.73 16.26 -15.99
C GLY A 49 -0.44 15.43 -16.03
N LYS A 50 0.41 15.66 -17.04
CA LYS A 50 1.72 15.00 -17.15
C LYS A 50 2.64 15.29 -15.97
N ILE A 51 2.67 16.54 -15.49
CA ILE A 51 3.47 16.94 -14.33
C ILE A 51 2.94 16.26 -13.06
N ILE A 52 1.62 16.17 -12.90
CA ILE A 52 0.99 15.47 -11.78
C ILE A 52 1.38 13.99 -11.78
N TYR A 53 1.24 13.29 -12.92
CA TYR A 53 1.64 11.90 -13.02
C TYR A 53 3.12 11.71 -12.69
N HIS A 54 4.00 12.53 -13.27
CA HIS A 54 5.44 12.45 -12.97
C HIS A 54 5.71 12.60 -11.46
N THR A 55 5.15 13.63 -10.83
CA THR A 55 5.32 13.88 -9.39
C THR A 55 4.78 12.73 -8.54
N MET A 56 3.65 12.13 -8.94
CA MET A 56 3.03 11.00 -8.25
C MET A 56 3.93 9.76 -8.31
N PHE A 57 4.47 9.41 -9.48
CA PHE A 57 5.40 8.28 -9.63
C PHE A 57 6.70 8.50 -8.86
N ASP A 58 7.25 9.72 -8.90
CA ASP A 58 8.45 10.08 -8.14
C ASP A 58 8.21 9.95 -6.62
N ASN A 59 7.03 10.35 -6.13
CA ASN A 59 6.67 10.18 -4.73
C ASN A 59 6.56 8.70 -4.34
N MET A 60 5.91 7.88 -5.17
CA MET A 60 5.80 6.44 -4.92
C MET A 60 7.17 5.76 -4.85
N GLN A 61 8.10 6.11 -5.74
CA GLN A 61 9.46 5.58 -5.70
C GLN A 61 10.19 6.01 -4.42
N LYS A 62 10.10 7.29 -4.04
CA LYS A 62 10.69 7.79 -2.79
C LYS A 62 10.11 7.14 -1.54
N ALA A 63 8.82 6.78 -1.56
CA ALA A 63 8.19 6.06 -0.45
C ALA A 63 8.87 4.70 -0.22
N ILE A 64 9.15 3.98 -1.30
CA ILE A 64 9.87 2.70 -1.27
C ILE A 64 11.32 2.90 -0.82
N ASP A 65 12.04 3.86 -1.41
CA ASP A 65 13.46 4.08 -1.14
C ASP A 65 13.72 4.54 0.31
N LEU A 66 12.80 5.32 0.87
CA LEU A 66 12.87 5.83 2.24
C LEU A 66 12.14 4.94 3.25
N ASN A 67 11.55 3.84 2.80
CA ASN A 67 10.74 2.92 3.61
C ASN A 67 9.71 3.65 4.50
N ARG A 68 8.93 4.52 3.88
CA ARG A 68 7.92 5.35 4.55
C ARG A 68 6.59 5.34 3.78
N PRO A 69 5.46 5.64 4.44
CA PRO A 69 4.17 5.68 3.76
C PRO A 69 4.17 6.62 2.55
N ALA A 70 3.49 6.21 1.48
CA ALA A 70 3.39 6.99 0.24
C ALA A 70 2.49 8.23 0.39
N CYS A 71 1.60 8.24 1.38
CA CYS A 71 0.68 9.32 1.68
C CYS A 71 0.82 9.77 3.14
N GLN A 72 0.53 11.05 3.40
CA GLN A 72 0.42 11.58 4.77
C GLN A 72 -0.79 10.98 5.50
N ASP A 73 -1.91 10.86 4.80
CA ASP A 73 -3.08 10.14 5.29
C ASP A 73 -2.88 8.65 5.02
N THR A 74 -2.63 7.88 6.08
CA THR A 74 -2.41 6.44 6.01
C THR A 74 -3.72 5.64 5.98
N GLY A 75 -4.87 6.31 6.07
CA GLY A 75 -6.19 5.70 6.08
C GLY A 75 -6.52 4.94 7.37
N GLU A 76 -7.62 4.18 7.31
CA GLU A 76 -8.13 3.37 8.41
C GLU A 76 -7.99 1.87 8.09
N ILE A 77 -7.68 1.06 9.10
CA ILE A 77 -7.58 -0.40 8.94
C ILE A 77 -8.98 -1.01 9.05
N ASN A 78 -9.52 -1.46 7.92
CA ASN A 78 -10.79 -2.19 7.85
C ASN A 78 -10.54 -3.67 7.64
N VAL A 79 -10.91 -4.49 8.64
CA VAL A 79 -10.75 -5.96 8.62
C VAL A 79 -12.12 -6.61 8.44
N PHE A 80 -12.25 -7.46 7.42
CA PHE A 80 -13.44 -8.29 7.20
C PHE A 80 -13.16 -9.70 7.70
N CYS A 81 -13.96 -10.17 8.66
CA CYS A 81 -13.85 -11.48 9.31
C CYS A 81 -15.08 -12.34 9.01
#